data_AF-A0A351A5C8-F1
#
_entry.id   AF-A0A351A5C8-F1
#
_cell.length_a   1.000
_cell.length_b   1.000
_cell.length_c   1.000
_cell.angle_alpha   90.00
_cell.angle_beta   90.00
_cell.angle_gamma   90.00
#
_symmetry.space_group_name_H-M   'P 1'
#
loop_
_entity.id
_entity.type
_entity.pdbx_description
1 polymer ?
#
loop_
_entity_poly.entity_id
_entity_poly.type
_entity_poly.pdbx_seq_one_letter_code
_entity_poly.pdbx_strand_id
1 'polypeptide(L)' 'MQVATISFDRFNVLADDEAQARIRAARARLGERAVLLCHHYQRADVYQHADL' A
#
# COMPACT_ATOMS: atom_id res chain seq x y z
N MET A 1 -17.46 -20.69 10.56
CA MET A 1 -16.81 -19.45 10.08
C MET A 1 -17.11 -19.30 8.60
N GLN A 2 -17.81 -18.26 8.19
CA GLN A 2 -18.11 -18.00 6.79
C GLN A 2 -16.93 -17.21 6.20
N VAL A 3 -16.20 -17.82 5.26
CA VAL A 3 -15.05 -17.19 4.61
C VAL A 3 -15.57 -16.42 3.39
N ALA A 4 -15.41 -15.10 3.42
CA ALA A 4 -15.64 -14.27 2.24
C ALA A 4 -14.38 -14.31 1.36
N THR A 5 -14.49 -14.93 0.19
CA THR A 5 -13.40 -14.95 -0.79
C THR A 5 -13.31 -13.60 -1.48
N ILE A 6 -12.23 -12.87 -1.24
CA ILE A 6 -11.96 -11.60 -1.93
C ILE A 6 -11.16 -11.94 -3.20
N SER A 7 -11.69 -11.56 -4.37
CA SER A 7 -10.91 -11.60 -5.62
C SER A 7 -9.88 -10.48 -5.61
N PHE A 8 -8.63 -10.84 -5.91
CA PHE A 8 -7.50 -9.91 -5.93
C PHE A 8 -7.28 -9.24 -7.29
N ASP A 9 -8.02 -9.66 -8.34
CA ASP A 9 -7.85 -9.17 -9.72
C ASP A 9 -7.95 -7.65 -9.80
N ARG A 10 -8.84 -7.04 -9.01
CA ARG A 10 -9.02 -5.58 -8.96
C ARG A 10 -7.85 -4.83 -8.36
N PHE A 11 -6.98 -5.48 -7.59
CA PHE A 11 -5.80 -4.86 -6.98
C PHE A 11 -4.55 -5.03 -7.85
N ASN A 12 -4.55 -5.97 -8.79
CA ASN A 12 -3.43 -6.21 -9.70
C ASN A 12 -3.40 -5.27 -10.92
N VAL A 13 -4.48 -4.52 -11.16
CA VAL A 13 -4.60 -3.62 -12.32
C VAL A 13 -4.16 -2.18 -12.03
N LEU A 14 -3.76 -1.87 -10.80
CA LEU A 14 -3.33 -0.52 -10.43
C LEU A 14 -1.90 -0.29 -10.94
N ALA A 15 -1.71 0.75 -11.75
CA ALA A 15 -0.37 1.15 -12.16
C ALA A 15 0.45 1.60 -10.96
N ASP A 16 1.75 1.29 -10.96
CA ASP A 16 2.64 1.59 -9.84
C ASP A 16 2.61 3.09 -9.49
N ASP A 17 2.73 3.99 -10.47
CA ASP A 17 2.68 5.45 -10.26
C ASP A 17 1.39 5.93 -9.59
N GLU A 18 0.27 5.28 -9.90
CA GLU A 18 -1.02 5.60 -9.28
C GLU A 18 -1.06 5.11 -7.83
N ALA A 19 -0.51 3.91 -7.56
CA ALA A 19 -0.33 3.41 -6.21
C ALA A 19 0.55 4.36 -5.37
N GLN A 20 1.66 4.84 -5.95
CA GLN A 20 2.56 5.81 -5.34
C GLN A 20 1.84 7.09 -4.92
N ALA A 21 1.08 7.69 -5.83
CA ALA A 21 0.33 8.92 -5.56
C ALA A 21 -0.70 8.72 -4.44
N ARG A 22 -1.42 7.59 -4.44
CA ARG A 22 -2.40 7.24 -3.41
C ARG A 22 -1.76 7.05 -2.04
N ILE A 23 -0.61 6.40 -1.96
CA ILE A 23 0.12 6.19 -0.70
C ILE A 23 0.56 7.54 -0.11
N ARG A 24 1.14 8.44 -0.93
CA ARG A 24 1.55 9.78 -0.47
C ARG A 24 0.37 10.60 0.06
N ALA A 25 -0.75 10.59 -0.65
CA ALA A 25 -1.97 11.29 -0.24
C ALA A 25 -2.54 10.73 1.07
N ALA A 26 -2.55 9.40 1.21
CA ALA A 26 -2.99 8.74 2.45
C ALA A 26 -2.08 9.10 3.63
N ARG A 27 -0.76 9.07 3.44
CA ARG A 27 0.22 9.44 4.47
C ARG A 27 0.04 10.88 4.93
N ALA A 28 -0.14 11.82 3.99
CA ALA A 28 -0.39 13.22 4.32
C ALA A 28 -1.68 13.42 5.14
N ARG A 29 -2.74 12.63 4.87
CA ARG A 29 -4.01 12.70 5.60
C ARG A 29 -3.97 12.03 6.97
N LEU A 30 -3.23 10.93 7.09
CA LEU A 30 -3.16 10.15 8.32
C LEU A 30 -2.16 10.74 9.32
N GLY A 31 -1.05 11.30 8.83
CA GLY A 31 0.03 11.82 9.65
C GLY A 31 0.60 10.75 10.56
N GLU A 32 0.92 11.11 11.79
CA GLU A 32 1.51 10.23 12.81
C GLU A 32 0.53 9.16 13.35
N ARG A 33 -0.73 9.17 12.92
CA ARG A 33 -1.76 8.23 13.39
C ARG A 33 -1.65 6.85 12.74
N ALA A 34 -0.78 6.69 11.74
CA ALA A 34 -0.58 5.45 11.03
C ALA A 34 0.92 5.22 10.79
N VAL A 35 1.32 3.96 10.82
CA VAL A 35 2.68 3.50 10.51
C VAL A 35 2.61 2.63 9.25
N LEU A 36 3.45 2.94 8.28
CA LEU A 36 3.63 2.16 7.06
C LEU A 36 4.77 1.16 7.25
N LEU A 37 4.44 -0.10 7.47
CA LEU A 37 5.44 -1.17 7.66
C LEU A 37 6.15 -1.56 6.35
N CYS A 38 5.45 -1.44 5.21
CA CYS A 38 5.95 -1.76 3.86
C CYS A 38 6.86 -3.00 3.79
N HIS A 39 6.31 -4.17 4.11
CA HIS A 39 7.05 -5.43 4.08
C HIS A 39 6.84 -6.15 2.74
N HIS A 40 7.74 -5.92 1.78
CA HIS A 40 7.87 -6.78 0.61
C HIS A 40 9.34 -7.01 0.30
N TYR A 41 9.75 -8.28 0.21
CA TYR A 41 11.08 -8.62 -0.27
C TYR A 41 11.16 -8.18 -1.75
N GLN A 42 12.07 -7.26 -2.06
CA GLN A 42 12.57 -6.90 -3.41
C GLN A 42 11.87 -5.77 -4.21
N ARG A 43 10.85 -5.08 -3.69
CA ARG A 43 10.22 -3.94 -4.40
C ARG A 43 10.63 -2.58 -3.83
N ALA A 44 11.57 -1.91 -4.50
CA ALA A 44 12.07 -0.60 -4.10
C ALA A 44 10.96 0.47 -4.06
N ASP A 45 9.98 0.35 -4.96
CA ASP A 45 8.84 1.24 -5.04
C ASP A 45 7.92 1.13 -3.81
N VAL A 46 7.93 0.00 -3.10
CA VAL A 46 7.17 -0.21 -1.86
C VAL A 46 7.97 0.25 -0.64
N TYR A 47 9.26 -0.08 -0.57
CA TYR A 47 10.13 0.25 0.56
C TYR A 47 10.29 1.76 0.78
N GLN A 48 10.20 2.57 -0.28
CA GLN A 48 10.33 4.02 -0.18
C GLN A 48 9.32 4.69 0.77
N HIS A 49 8.22 4.00 1.11
CA HIS A 49 7.17 4.52 2.00
C HIS A 49 7.26 3.97 3.42
N ALA A 50 8.21 3.09 3.72
CA ALA A 50 8.35 2.52 5.05
C ALA A 50 8.70 3.62 6.06
N ASP A 51 7.99 3.65 7.19
CA ASP A 51 8.37 4.44 8.33
C ASP A 51 9.40 3.61 9.15
N LEU A 52 10.69 3.86 8.90
CA LEU A 52 11.83 3.28 9.64
C LEU A 52 12.20 4.13 10.86
#